data_AF-A0A945ZD05-F1
#
_entry.id   AF-A0A945ZD05-F1
#
_cell.length_a   1.000
_cell.length_b   1.000
_cell.length_c   1.000
_cell.angle_alpha   90.00
_cell.angle_beta   90.00
_cell.angle_gamma   90.00
#
_symmetry.space_group_name_H-M   'P 1'
#
loop_
_entity.id
_entity.type
_entity.pdbx_description
1 polymer ?
#
loop_
_entity_poly.entity_id
_entity_poly.type
_entity_poly.pdbx_seq_one_letter_code
_entity_poly.pdbx_strand_id
1 'polypeptide(L)' 'MKRTTVRAQAIKLEHAGAAVATRALPAALAAILLGAFMVIGVGFAHSNVVHNAAHDGRHALNFPCH' A
#
# COMPACT_ATOMS: atom_id res chain seq x y z
N MET A 1 -3.89 0.46 -43.22
CA MET A 1 -4.89 0.91 -42.21
C MET A 1 -4.84 0.09 -40.90
N LYS A 2 -3.65 -0.17 -40.32
CA LYS A 2 -3.49 -0.84 -39.00
C LYS A 2 -2.54 -0.08 -38.05
N ARG A 3 -1.79 0.90 -38.58
CA ARG A 3 -0.81 1.69 -37.80
C ARG A 3 -1.47 2.72 -36.87
N THR A 4 -2.68 3.18 -37.20
CA THR A 4 -3.43 4.15 -36.40
C THR A 4 -4.05 3.54 -35.14
N THR A 5 -4.49 2.28 -35.19
CA THR A 5 -5.08 1.59 -34.04
C THR A 5 -4.03 1.26 -32.98
N VAL A 6 -2.83 0.83 -33.39
CA VAL A 6 -1.72 0.52 -32.46
C VAL A 6 -1.30 1.75 -31.66
N ARG A 7 -1.23 2.93 -32.27
CA ARG A 7 -0.88 4.18 -31.57
C ARG A 7 -1.99 4.66 -30.63
N ALA A 8 -3.26 4.51 -31.03
CA ALA A 8 -4.40 4.83 -30.17
C ALA A 8 -4.50 3.90 -28.95
N GLN A 9 -4.18 2.61 -29.12
CA GLN A 9 -4.15 1.64 -28.02
C GLN A 9 -3.02 1.92 -27.02
N ALA A 10 -1.84 2.34 -27.50
CA ALA A 10 -0.72 2.72 -26.64
C ALA A 10 -1.07 3.93 -25.75
N ILE A 11 -1.64 4.99 -26.34
CA ILE A 11 -2.08 6.19 -25.58
C ILE A 11 -3.15 5.82 -24.54
N LYS A 12 -4.07 4.90 -24.86
CA LYS A 12 -5.11 4.44 -23.94
C LYS A 12 -4.54 3.64 -22.75
N LEU A 13 -3.50 2.83 -22.96
CA LEU A 13 -2.80 2.13 -21.88
C LEU A 13 -2.08 3.09 -20.92
N GLU A 14 -1.40 4.10 -21.47
CA GLU A 14 -0.69 5.10 -20.68
C GLU A 14 -1.66 5.94 -19.83
N HIS A 15 -2.79 6.34 -20.40
CA HIS A 15 -3.83 7.07 -19.69
C HIS A 15 -4.54 6.21 -18.64
N ALA A 16 -4.71 4.90 -18.89
CA ALA A 16 -5.24 3.96 -17.91
C ALA A 16 -4.27 3.77 -16.74
N GLY A 17 -2.96 3.67 -17.01
CA GLY A 17 -1.91 3.61 -15.99
C GLY A 17 -1.87 4.88 -15.13
N ALA A 18 -1.90 6.05 -15.76
CA ALA A 18 -1.97 7.34 -15.06
C ALA A 18 -3.26 7.47 -14.23
N ALA A 19 -4.41 7.07 -14.78
CA ALA A 19 -5.69 7.11 -14.06
C ALA A 19 -5.74 6.15 -12.86
N VAL A 20 -5.13 4.96 -12.97
CA VAL A 20 -4.98 4.01 -11.85
C VAL A 20 -4.06 4.60 -10.78
N ALA A 21 -2.92 5.17 -11.16
CA ALA A 21 -1.99 5.82 -10.23
C ALA A 21 -2.65 6.98 -9.47
N THR A 22 -3.39 7.87 -10.15
CA THR A 22 -4.12 8.98 -9.50
C THR A 22 -5.20 8.48 -8.54
N ARG A 23 -5.92 7.41 -8.89
CA ARG A 23 -6.96 6.82 -8.02
C ARG A 23 -6.36 6.10 -6.81
N ALA A 24 -5.19 5.49 -6.96
CA ALA A 24 -4.51 4.77 -5.89
C ALA A 24 -3.78 5.70 -4.90
N LEU A 25 -3.44 6.92 -5.31
CA LEU A 25 -2.63 7.85 -4.52
C LEU A 25 -3.18 8.12 -3.10
N PRO A 26 -4.49 8.40 -2.89
CA PRO A 26 -5.02 8.62 -1.55
C PRO A 26 -4.90 7.38 -0.65
N ALA A 27 -5.15 6.19 -1.21
CA ALA A 27 -5.03 4.93 -0.48
C ALA A 27 -3.58 4.60 -0.14
N ALA A 28 -2.65 4.86 -1.08
CA ALA A 28 -1.22 4.69 -0.85
C ALA A 28 -0.71 5.63 0.25
N LEU A 29 -1.11 6.90 0.22
CA LEU A 29 -0.78 7.86 1.28
C LEU A 29 -1.36 7.45 2.63
N ALA A 30 -2.63 7.02 2.67
CA ALA A 30 -3.25 6.52 3.89
C ALA A 30 -2.50 5.30 4.45
N ALA A 31 -2.12 4.35 3.60
CA ALA A 31 -1.36 3.17 4.01
C ALA A 31 0.02 3.53 4.55
N ILE A 32 0.74 4.45 3.90
CA ILE A 32 2.06 4.92 4.35
C ILE A 32 1.93 5.64 5.69
N LEU A 33 0.97 6.55 5.83
CA LEU A 33 0.74 7.29 7.08
C LEU A 33 0.35 6.36 8.22
N LEU A 34 -0.54 5.39 7.97
CA LEU A 34 -0.93 4.38 8.94
C LEU A 34 0.25 3.50 9.35
N GLY A 35 1.06 3.05 8.38
CA GLY A 35 2.26 2.26 8.64
C GLY A 35 3.30 3.03 9.47
N ALA A 36 3.58 4.28 9.09
CA ALA A 36 4.47 5.16 9.84
C ALA A 36 3.96 5.41 11.26
N PHE A 37 2.66 5.67 11.42
CA PHE A 37 2.02 5.82 12.72
C PHE A 37 2.17 4.56 13.58
N MET A 38 1.97 3.37 13.02
CA MET A 38 2.14 2.11 13.77
C MET A 38 3.59 1.92 14.22
N VAL A 39 4.57 2.13 13.31
CA VAL A 39 5.99 1.95 13.63
C VAL A 39 6.44 2.91 14.73
N ILE A 40 6.13 4.20 14.59
CA ILE A 40 6.56 5.22 15.54
C ILE A 40 5.72 5.13 16.82
N GLY A 41 4.41 5.08 16.68
CA GLY A 41 3.47 5.11 17.80
C GLY A 41 3.60 3.89 18.72
N VAL A 42 3.73 2.68 18.16
CA VAL A 42 3.87 1.46 18.96
C VAL A 42 5.33 1.18 19.32
N GLY A 43 6.27 1.47 18.43
CA GLY A 43 7.70 1.24 18.68
C GLY A 43 8.26 2.06 19.84
N PHE A 44 7.74 3.28 20.04
CA PHE A 44 8.14 4.18 21.13
C PHE A 44 7.05 4.36 22.19
N ALA A 45 6.03 3.50 22.21
CA ALA A 45 5.02 3.54 23.26
C ALA A 45 5.66 3.29 24.63
N HIS A 46 5.37 4.16 25.61
CA HIS A 46 5.77 3.91 27.00
C HIS A 46 5.02 2.71 27.61
N SER A 47 3.87 2.35 27.04
CA SER A 47 3.08 1.20 27.47
C SER A 47 3.65 -0.10 26.90
N ASN A 48 4.20 -0.94 27.79
CA ASN A 48 4.64 -2.30 27.45
C ASN A 48 3.48 -3.15 26.87
N VAL A 49 2.23 -2.89 27.26
CA VAL A 49 1.06 -3.63 26.76
C VAL A 49 0.87 -3.39 25.26
N VAL A 50 0.93 -2.12 24.83
CA VAL A 50 0.74 -1.76 23.41
C VAL A 50 1.89 -2.28 22.56
N HIS A 51 3.12 -2.16 23.05
CA HIS A 51 4.31 -2.66 22.38
C HIS A 51 4.26 -4.19 22.19
N ASN A 52 3.95 -4.94 23.26
CA ASN A 52 3.88 -6.39 23.22
C ASN A 52 2.73 -6.88 22.32
N ALA A 53 1.55 -6.24 22.39
CA ALA A 53 0.43 -6.60 21.53
C ALA A 53 0.76 -6.49 20.03
N ALA A 54 1.55 -5.49 19.61
CA ALA A 54 1.98 -5.38 18.23
C ALA A 54 3.03 -6.43 17.85
N HIS A 55 3.95 -6.78 18.77
CA HIS A 55 4.89 -7.88 18.55
C HIS A 55 4.17 -9.22 18.40
N ASP A 56 3.20 -9.51 19.26
CA ASP A 56 2.37 -10.72 19.20
C ASP A 56 1.54 -10.78 17.91
N GLY A 57 0.96 -9.64 17.50
CA GLY A 57 0.25 -9.52 16.24
C GLY A 57 1.13 -9.88 15.04
N ARG A 58 2.38 -9.39 14.99
CA ARG A 58 3.32 -9.77 13.92
C ARG A 58 3.61 -11.27 13.93
N HIS A 59 3.74 -11.89 15.10
CA HIS A 59 3.91 -13.34 15.20
C HIS A 59 2.67 -14.10 14.73
N ALA A 60 1.47 -13.62 15.06
CA ALA A 60 0.20 -14.21 14.61
C ALA A 60 -0.03 -14.06 13.09
N LEU A 61 0.44 -12.98 12.49
CA LEU A 61 0.35 -12.74 11.04
C LEU A 61 1.37 -13.56 10.24
N ASN A 62 2.42 -14.08 10.90
CA ASN A 62 3.39 -14.98 10.30
C ASN A 62 2.97 -16.46 10.42
N PHE A 63 1.71 -16.74 10.77
CA PHE A 63 1.15 -18.09 10.61
C PHE A 63 1.23 -18.48 9.14
N PRO A 64 1.79 -19.65 8.79
CA PRO A 64 1.91 -20.07 7.41
C PRO A 64 0.51 -20.22 6.81
N CYS A 65 0.22 -19.42 5.77
CA CYS A 65 -0.96 -19.59 4.91
C CYS A 65 -0.67 -20.48 3.69
N HIS A 66 0.33 -21.35 3.83
CA HIS A 66 0.57 -22.53 3.02
C HIS A 66 1.01 -23.68 3.91
#